data_AF-A0A8C7YWG2-F1
#
_entry.id   AF-A0A8C7YWG2-F1
#
_cell.length_a   1.000
_cell.length_b   1.000
_cell.length_c   1.000
_cell.angle_alpha   90.00
_cell.angle_beta   90.00
_cell.angle_gamma   90.00
#
_symmetry.space_group_name_H-M   'P 1'
#
loop_
_entity.id
_entity.type
_entity.pdbx_description
1 polymer ?
#
loop_
_entity_poly.entity_id
_entity_poly.type
_entity_poly.pdbx_seq_one_letter_code
_entity_poly.pdbx_strand_id
1 'polypeptide(L)'
;SGAPVKMARPKGHRTGLQHVFYVCLSFSVAYSYNIDLEHPLVFRGPRSSFFGYSVLEHYHDNTRWVIVGAPRANSSYSSSVRSPGAVYKCRVHSNPERRCTEMDLGRGNKARETCGKTCQGDRDDEWMGVSLARQDTANGNILACAHRWKNVYYASEHILPHGYCAIIPPSLQGRTKPLIPCYEDHKQKYGEEHGSCQAGIAGVFTEELVVMGAPGSYYWTGTIKVYNLTSDSFYSPKESIDSHGYSYLGYAVAAGHFSSPNVVDIAAGAPQHSGVGKVYIFKIEGSSLVKSFQATGKMMGSYFGSSLCAVDLNQDGLSDLLVGAPMHSQLRDEGQVSVYLGKGNGVMEEHAVLTGDNAFNAHFGESIAAIGDIDDDGYQDVAIGAPKEDDYAGAVYIYHGGATGITQIYSMKLSGRSLNPGLQMFGQSISGTVDMDGNGYSGTMMSFFVCCRSRPVITVDVSIFLPVSINISLPQCHEGHPNLNCFNATVCLRFRGRQLPGQIGKKNLFFVLMLLYNLTADADKRQKSLPARVYFVQSGSQISQMSQQLSLDINREECQRYTAFVKKDVKDVFTAITFEVAYTLGSHALTGHPDQELPALTPVLRWRKGNKIAVRNERTDLRLLESTESIY
;
A
#
# COMPACT_ATOMS: atom_id res chain seq x y z
N SER A 1 54.47 42.03 -46.33
CA SER A 1 54.12 43.37 -45.81
C SER A 1 53.59 43.21 -44.39
N GLY A 2 54.26 43.83 -43.42
CA GLY A 2 53.78 43.97 -42.04
C GLY A 2 54.23 42.89 -41.04
N ALA A 3 55.39 43.13 -40.42
CA ALA A 3 56.04 42.31 -39.40
C ALA A 3 55.43 42.52 -37.98
N PRO A 4 55.85 41.73 -36.96
CA PRO A 4 55.16 41.53 -35.67
C PRO A 4 55.64 42.46 -34.55
N VAL A 5 54.87 42.58 -33.46
CA VAL A 5 55.30 43.24 -32.21
C VAL A 5 55.11 42.32 -31.01
N LYS A 6 56.15 42.30 -30.17
CA LYS A 6 56.47 41.43 -29.03
C LYS A 6 56.09 42.09 -27.69
N MET A 7 56.06 41.23 -26.65
CA MET A 7 56.25 41.49 -25.20
C MET A 7 55.02 42.06 -24.44
N ALA A 8 54.70 41.65 -23.20
CA ALA A 8 55.56 41.20 -22.09
C ALA A 8 54.86 40.26 -21.08
N ARG A 9 55.65 39.45 -20.36
CA ARG A 9 55.35 38.91 -19.01
C ARG A 9 55.80 39.94 -17.96
N PRO A 10 55.20 40.03 -16.75
CA PRO A 10 55.76 39.27 -15.64
C PRO A 10 54.81 38.82 -14.50
N LYS A 11 55.23 37.71 -13.88
CA LYS A 11 55.27 37.37 -12.43
C LYS A 11 53.96 37.29 -11.64
N GLY A 12 53.77 36.11 -11.04
CA GLY A 12 52.58 35.74 -10.27
C GLY A 12 52.60 36.15 -8.81
N HIS A 13 51.54 35.76 -8.11
CA HIS A 13 51.54 35.53 -6.67
C HIS A 13 50.40 34.59 -6.25
N ARG A 14 50.80 33.53 -5.54
CA ARG A 14 50.18 32.90 -4.36
C ARG A 14 48.73 32.38 -4.44
N THR A 15 48.66 31.04 -4.48
CA THR A 15 47.90 30.17 -3.57
C THR A 15 46.74 30.81 -2.80
N GLY A 16 45.52 30.53 -3.24
CA GLY A 16 44.30 30.59 -2.44
C GLY A 16 43.54 29.28 -2.60
N LEU A 17 43.67 28.39 -1.62
CA LEU A 17 42.91 27.14 -1.54
C LEU A 17 41.44 27.51 -1.25
N GLN A 18 40.62 27.62 -2.30
CA GLN A 18 39.17 27.78 -2.12
C GLN A 18 38.59 26.43 -1.69
N HIS A 19 38.38 26.27 -0.40
CA HIS A 19 37.50 25.25 0.17
C HIS A 19 36.08 25.51 -0.36
N VAL A 20 35.70 24.77 -1.40
CA VAL A 20 34.30 24.61 -1.81
C VAL A 20 33.62 23.80 -0.70
N PHE A 21 32.92 24.49 0.18
CA PHE A 21 31.97 23.87 1.09
C PHE A 21 30.84 23.27 0.25
N TYR A 22 30.91 21.97 -0.03
CA TYR A 22 29.75 21.19 -0.43
C TYR A 22 28.78 21.20 0.75
N VAL A 23 27.78 22.07 0.68
CA VAL A 23 26.58 21.94 1.52
C VAL A 23 25.85 20.71 0.98
N CYS A 24 26.11 19.55 1.58
CA CYS A 24 25.22 18.40 1.47
C CYS A 24 23.89 18.79 2.10
N LEU A 25 22.99 19.35 1.30
CA LEU A 25 21.56 19.36 1.57
C LEU A 25 21.11 17.90 1.58
N SER A 26 21.21 17.28 2.75
CA SER A 26 20.49 16.05 3.05
C SER A 26 19.01 16.41 3.07
N PHE A 27 18.35 16.32 1.91
CA PHE A 27 16.92 16.12 1.88
C PHE A 27 16.68 14.81 2.62
N SER A 28 16.15 14.94 3.84
CA SER A 28 15.66 13.80 4.59
C SER A 28 14.47 13.26 3.81
N VAL A 29 14.75 12.22 3.04
CA VAL A 29 13.78 11.36 2.37
C VAL A 29 12.72 10.97 3.38
N ALA A 30 11.46 10.99 2.95
CA ALA A 30 10.30 10.63 3.76
C ALA A 30 10.61 9.37 4.59
N TYR A 31 10.65 9.54 5.91
CA TYR A 31 10.83 8.42 6.83
C TYR A 31 9.61 7.51 6.68
N SER A 32 9.91 6.27 6.31
CA SER A 32 9.04 5.10 6.42
C SER A 32 8.02 5.23 7.55
N TYR A 33 6.73 5.36 7.23
CA TYR A 33 5.75 5.66 8.26
C TYR A 33 5.38 4.42 9.10
N ASN A 34 5.28 3.21 8.53
CA ASN A 34 5.07 1.98 9.31
C ASN A 34 5.53 0.68 8.65
N ILE A 35 6.21 0.64 7.50
CA ILE A 35 6.75 -0.61 6.94
C ILE A 35 8.22 -0.77 7.31
N ASP A 36 8.62 -1.93 7.82
CA ASP A 36 10.03 -2.19 8.12
C ASP A 36 10.86 -2.41 6.84
N LEU A 37 11.88 -1.57 6.65
CA LEU A 37 12.83 -1.66 5.53
C LEU A 37 14.16 -2.28 5.96
N GLU A 38 14.42 -2.42 7.25
CA GLU A 38 15.69 -2.93 7.75
C GLU A 38 15.73 -4.46 7.72
N HIS A 39 14.59 -5.14 7.95
CA HIS A 39 14.51 -6.59 8.01
C HIS A 39 13.46 -7.19 7.05
N PRO A 40 13.51 -6.91 5.73
CA PRO A 40 12.62 -7.53 4.76
C PRO A 40 12.93 -9.02 4.59
N LEU A 41 11.89 -9.85 4.40
CA LEU A 41 12.09 -11.27 4.09
C LEU A 41 12.13 -11.45 2.57
N VAL A 42 13.29 -11.84 2.04
CA VAL A 42 13.50 -12.05 0.62
C VAL A 42 13.50 -13.55 0.31
N PHE A 43 12.46 -14.01 -0.39
CA PHE A 43 12.35 -15.40 -0.82
C PHE A 43 13.11 -15.64 -2.12
N ARG A 44 13.66 -16.86 -2.29
CA ARG A 44 14.44 -17.21 -3.48
C ARG A 44 13.76 -18.31 -4.28
N GLY A 45 13.68 -18.11 -5.59
CA GLY A 45 13.15 -19.07 -6.55
C GLY A 45 14.10 -19.36 -7.72
N PRO A 46 13.68 -20.20 -8.67
CA PRO A 46 14.49 -20.57 -9.83
C PRO A 46 14.71 -19.38 -10.77
N ARG A 47 15.92 -19.26 -11.31
CA ARG A 47 16.28 -18.19 -12.26
C ARG A 47 15.52 -18.33 -13.58
N SER A 48 15.26 -17.21 -14.24
CA SER A 48 14.62 -17.13 -15.58
C SER A 48 13.23 -17.77 -15.67
N SER A 49 12.55 -17.98 -14.54
CA SER A 49 11.24 -18.62 -14.45
C SER A 49 10.07 -17.63 -14.30
N PHE A 50 10.39 -16.33 -14.20
CA PHE A 50 9.46 -15.26 -13.78
C PHE A 50 8.88 -15.52 -12.38
N PHE A 51 9.68 -16.10 -11.48
CA PHE A 51 9.32 -16.24 -10.07
C PHE A 51 9.02 -14.87 -9.45
N GLY A 52 7.79 -14.69 -8.96
CA GLY A 52 7.29 -13.41 -8.45
C GLY A 52 6.32 -12.70 -9.40
N TYR A 53 6.02 -13.28 -10.56
CA TYR A 53 5.05 -12.68 -11.50
C TYR A 53 3.68 -12.49 -10.87
N SER A 54 3.23 -13.44 -10.05
CA SER A 54 2.08 -13.32 -9.17
C SER A 54 2.46 -13.76 -7.76
N VAL A 55 1.88 -13.11 -6.76
CA VAL A 55 2.19 -13.32 -5.35
C VAL A 55 0.91 -13.31 -4.55
N LEU A 56 0.83 -14.15 -3.53
CA LEU A 56 -0.35 -14.29 -2.71
C LEU A 56 0.03 -14.72 -1.30
N GLU A 57 -0.56 -14.06 -0.31
CA GLU A 57 -0.43 -14.45 1.09
C GLU A 57 -1.50 -15.46 1.46
N HIS A 58 -1.11 -16.49 2.21
CA HIS A 58 -2.03 -17.55 2.61
C HIS A 58 -1.82 -17.93 4.07
N TYR A 59 -2.93 -18.16 4.76
CA TYR A 59 -2.95 -18.61 6.15
C TYR A 59 -3.86 -19.83 6.27
N HIS A 60 -3.35 -20.89 6.88
CA HIS A 60 -4.09 -22.11 7.18
C HIS A 60 -3.43 -22.86 8.34
N ASP A 61 -4.23 -23.38 9.26
CA ASP A 61 -3.79 -24.17 10.42
C ASP A 61 -2.61 -23.55 11.17
N ASN A 62 -2.74 -22.26 11.52
CA ASN A 62 -1.72 -21.48 12.22
C ASN A 62 -0.36 -21.41 11.49
N THR A 63 -0.35 -21.69 10.19
CA THR A 63 0.83 -21.61 9.34
C THR A 63 0.61 -20.56 8.26
N ARG A 64 1.62 -19.70 8.10
CA ARG A 64 1.64 -18.60 7.14
C ARG A 64 2.54 -18.97 5.96
N TRP A 65 1.99 -18.86 4.77
CA TRP A 65 2.59 -19.25 3.52
C TRP A 65 2.58 -18.08 2.55
N VAL A 66 3.69 -17.92 1.83
CA VAL A 66 3.77 -17.08 0.66
C VAL A 66 3.67 -18.00 -0.55
N ILE A 67 2.69 -17.74 -1.41
CA ILE A 67 2.48 -18.47 -2.64
C ILE A 67 2.98 -17.59 -3.78
N VAL A 68 3.83 -18.16 -4.63
CA VAL A 68 4.51 -17.42 -5.70
C VAL A 68 4.31 -18.15 -7.01
N GLY A 69 3.76 -17.44 -8.01
CA GLY A 69 3.67 -17.91 -9.38
C GLY A 69 4.98 -17.70 -10.13
N ALA A 70 5.34 -18.70 -10.94
CA ALA A 70 6.47 -18.66 -11.85
C ALA A 70 6.05 -19.20 -13.23
N PRO A 71 5.40 -18.38 -14.08
CA PRO A 71 4.78 -18.81 -15.34
C PRO A 71 5.71 -19.48 -16.35
N ARG A 72 7.03 -19.29 -16.22
CA ARG A 72 8.04 -19.89 -17.11
C ARG A 72 8.94 -20.91 -16.40
N ALA A 73 8.57 -21.34 -15.20
CA ALA A 73 9.28 -22.39 -14.50
C ALA A 73 9.15 -23.72 -15.25
N ASN A 74 10.24 -24.48 -15.28
CA ASN A 74 10.16 -25.92 -15.49
C ASN A 74 9.64 -26.58 -14.22
N SER A 75 8.75 -27.55 -14.38
CA SER A 75 8.13 -28.27 -13.26
C SER A 75 8.85 -29.59 -13.01
N SER A 76 9.14 -29.89 -11.74
CA SER A 76 9.68 -31.20 -11.34
C SER A 76 8.64 -32.32 -11.42
N TYR A 77 7.35 -31.99 -11.27
CA TYR A 77 6.22 -32.94 -11.39
C TYR A 77 5.80 -33.20 -12.85
N SER A 78 6.23 -32.34 -13.78
CA SER A 78 5.90 -32.42 -15.20
C SER A 78 7.15 -32.27 -16.08
N SER A 79 8.17 -33.10 -15.84
CA SER A 79 9.47 -33.07 -16.52
C SER A 79 9.39 -33.24 -18.04
N SER A 80 8.35 -33.88 -18.57
CA SER A 80 8.15 -34.08 -20.01
C SER A 80 7.46 -32.89 -20.70
N VAL A 81 7.10 -31.84 -19.96
CA VAL A 81 6.40 -30.66 -20.46
C VAL A 81 7.36 -29.47 -20.52
N ARG A 82 7.33 -28.73 -21.62
CA ARG A 82 8.23 -27.59 -21.82
C ARG A 82 7.66 -26.34 -21.17
N SER A 83 8.38 -25.78 -20.19
CA SER A 83 8.07 -24.51 -19.54
C SER A 83 6.57 -24.33 -19.19
N PRO A 84 5.91 -25.31 -18.54
CA PRO A 84 4.49 -25.19 -18.21
C PRO A 84 4.18 -24.05 -17.25
N GLY A 85 5.19 -23.58 -16.50
CA GLY A 85 4.99 -22.75 -15.33
C GLY A 85 4.67 -23.59 -14.10
N ALA A 86 4.92 -23.01 -12.92
CA ALA A 86 4.69 -23.68 -11.65
C ALA A 86 4.32 -22.67 -10.56
N VAL A 87 3.71 -23.18 -9.50
CA VAL A 87 3.38 -22.43 -8.29
C VAL A 87 4.23 -22.95 -7.15
N TYR A 88 4.83 -22.04 -6.39
CA TYR A 88 5.70 -22.34 -5.27
C TYR A 88 5.06 -21.89 -3.97
N LYS A 89 5.35 -22.61 -2.88
CA LYS A 89 5.01 -22.23 -1.51
C LYS A 89 6.25 -22.04 -0.67
N CYS A 90 6.28 -20.94 0.09
CA CYS A 90 7.37 -20.58 0.98
C CYS A 90 6.80 -20.36 2.39
N ARG A 91 7.32 -21.08 3.38
CA ARG A 91 6.89 -20.89 4.77
C ARG A 91 7.50 -19.60 5.31
N VAL A 92 6.72 -18.78 6.01
CA VAL A 92 7.21 -17.53 6.62
C VAL A 92 7.96 -17.79 7.92
N HIS A 93 7.44 -18.69 8.74
CA HIS A 93 8.05 -19.14 9.98
C HIS A 93 8.76 -20.49 9.76
N SER A 94 9.74 -20.82 10.58
CA SER A 94 10.51 -22.07 10.52
C SER A 94 11.16 -22.31 9.16
N ASN A 95 11.74 -21.25 8.58
CA ASN A 95 12.38 -21.22 7.26
C ASN A 95 13.53 -20.21 7.22
N PRO A 96 14.66 -20.48 7.92
CA PRO A 96 15.77 -19.54 8.05
C PRO A 96 16.45 -19.24 6.69
N GLU A 97 16.43 -20.20 5.77
CA GLU A 97 17.04 -20.06 4.44
C GLU A 97 16.09 -19.43 3.40
N ARG A 98 14.85 -19.12 3.79
CA ARG A 98 13.82 -18.53 2.91
C ARG A 98 13.62 -19.30 1.60
N ARG A 99 13.71 -20.64 1.67
CA ARG A 99 13.53 -21.52 0.52
C ARG A 99 12.05 -21.70 0.21
N CYS A 100 11.76 -21.83 -1.08
CA CYS A 100 10.44 -22.10 -1.61
C CYS A 100 10.41 -23.48 -2.26
N THR A 101 9.30 -24.19 -2.11
CA THR A 101 9.09 -25.53 -2.65
C THR A 101 8.00 -25.50 -3.70
N GLU A 102 8.19 -26.24 -4.80
CA GLU A 102 7.17 -26.37 -5.84
C GLU A 102 5.95 -27.14 -5.30
N MET A 103 4.76 -26.66 -5.63
CA MET A 103 3.50 -27.32 -5.29
C MET A 103 3.13 -28.36 -6.35
N ASP A 104 2.79 -29.58 -5.91
CA ASP A 104 2.15 -30.56 -6.78
C ASP A 104 0.68 -30.19 -6.97
N LEU A 105 0.31 -29.82 -8.20
CA LEU A 105 -1.07 -29.52 -8.56
C LEU A 105 -1.86 -30.76 -8.98
N GLY A 106 -1.28 -31.96 -8.91
CA GLY A 106 -1.94 -33.23 -9.25
C GLY A 106 -2.17 -33.42 -10.74
N ARG A 107 -1.35 -32.78 -11.60
CA ARG A 107 -1.53 -32.72 -13.06
C ARG A 107 -0.70 -33.77 -13.83
N GLY A 108 0.10 -34.56 -13.10
CA GLY A 108 0.93 -35.63 -13.67
C GLY A 108 2.00 -35.15 -14.66
N ASN A 109 2.67 -36.11 -15.31
CA ASN A 109 3.80 -35.87 -16.21
C ASN A 109 3.46 -35.93 -17.71
N LYS A 110 2.18 -36.09 -18.07
CA LYS A 110 1.79 -36.14 -19.48
C LYS A 110 1.69 -34.73 -20.05
N ALA A 111 2.39 -34.49 -21.16
CA ALA A 111 2.27 -33.24 -21.92
C ALA A 111 0.88 -33.07 -22.52
N ARG A 112 0.25 -34.19 -22.91
CA ARG A 112 -1.09 -34.22 -23.47
C ARG A 112 -2.04 -35.11 -22.69
N GLU A 113 -3.24 -34.61 -22.44
CA GLU A 113 -4.28 -35.33 -21.70
C GLU A 113 -5.67 -35.05 -22.30
N THR A 114 -6.53 -36.07 -22.28
CA THR A 114 -7.92 -35.95 -22.72
C THR A 114 -8.74 -35.24 -21.66
N CYS A 115 -9.34 -34.10 -22.02
CA CYS A 115 -10.09 -33.23 -21.11
C CYS A 115 -11.62 -33.21 -21.37
N GLY A 116 -12.08 -33.88 -22.43
CA GLY A 116 -13.44 -33.85 -22.93
C GLY A 116 -13.54 -34.61 -24.26
N LYS A 117 -14.72 -34.61 -24.91
CA LYS A 117 -14.93 -35.39 -26.14
C LYS A 117 -14.10 -34.88 -27.31
N THR A 118 -13.92 -33.56 -27.39
CA THR A 118 -13.16 -32.87 -28.45
C THR A 118 -12.02 -32.05 -27.86
N CYS A 119 -11.38 -32.61 -26.83
CA CYS A 119 -10.38 -31.91 -26.04
C CYS A 119 -9.14 -32.77 -25.83
N GLN A 120 -8.03 -32.30 -26.38
CA GLN A 120 -6.71 -32.81 -26.07
C GLN A 120 -5.89 -31.63 -25.55
N GLY A 121 -5.74 -31.55 -24.24
CA GLY A 121 -5.00 -30.50 -23.58
C GLY A 121 -3.51 -30.57 -23.90
N ASP A 122 -2.89 -29.43 -24.17
CA ASP A 122 -1.45 -29.26 -24.33
C ASP A 122 -0.96 -28.25 -23.30
N ARG A 123 0.02 -28.70 -22.51
CA ARG A 123 0.55 -27.98 -21.36
C ARG A 123 1.86 -27.24 -21.64
N ASP A 124 2.43 -27.40 -22.83
CA ASP A 124 3.65 -26.69 -23.20
C ASP A 124 3.39 -25.17 -23.21
N ASP A 125 4.23 -24.40 -22.53
CA ASP A 125 4.15 -22.93 -22.43
C ASP A 125 2.75 -22.40 -21.98
N GLU A 126 2.06 -23.13 -21.10
CA GLU A 126 0.70 -22.78 -20.64
C GLU A 126 0.65 -21.58 -19.66
N TRP A 127 1.79 -21.21 -19.07
CA TRP A 127 1.95 -20.09 -18.12
C TRP A 127 1.20 -20.29 -16.80
N MET A 128 1.33 -21.46 -16.18
CA MET A 128 0.76 -21.74 -14.87
C MET A 128 1.36 -20.85 -13.78
N GLY A 129 0.49 -20.20 -13.00
CA GLY A 129 0.87 -19.20 -12.00
C GLY A 129 0.93 -17.77 -12.55
N VAL A 130 0.29 -17.50 -13.70
CA VAL A 130 0.17 -16.12 -14.23
C VAL A 130 -0.68 -15.25 -13.29
N SER A 131 -1.73 -15.83 -12.71
CA SER A 131 -2.59 -15.17 -11.74
C SER A 131 -2.86 -16.11 -10.57
N LEU A 132 -2.97 -15.50 -9.39
CA LEU A 132 -3.26 -16.16 -8.13
C LEU A 132 -4.33 -15.34 -7.41
N ALA A 133 -5.29 -16.01 -6.79
CA ALA A 133 -6.28 -15.38 -5.93
C ALA A 133 -6.61 -16.28 -4.74
N ARG A 134 -6.77 -15.71 -3.55
CA ARG A 134 -7.22 -16.42 -2.34
C ARG A 134 -8.70 -16.16 -2.15
N GLN A 135 -9.44 -17.18 -1.77
CA GLN A 135 -10.83 -17.06 -1.36
C GLN A 135 -10.90 -16.23 -0.07
N ASP A 136 -11.80 -15.25 -0.02
CA ASP A 136 -12.00 -14.31 1.10
C ASP A 136 -12.61 -14.96 2.37
N THR A 137 -11.97 -16.02 2.88
CA THR A 137 -12.36 -16.72 4.11
C THR A 137 -11.12 -17.14 4.89
N ALA A 138 -11.28 -17.41 6.19
CA ALA A 138 -10.16 -17.77 7.07
C ALA A 138 -9.38 -19.01 6.57
N ASN A 139 -10.08 -20.01 6.04
CA ASN A 139 -9.52 -21.22 5.41
C ASN A 139 -9.80 -21.21 3.90
N GLY A 140 -9.51 -20.10 3.24
CA GLY A 140 -9.78 -19.92 1.82
C GLY A 140 -9.02 -20.89 0.93
N ASN A 141 -9.70 -21.38 -0.10
CA ASN A 141 -9.06 -22.04 -1.24
C ASN A 141 -8.24 -21.04 -2.05
N ILE A 142 -7.38 -21.54 -2.94
CA ILE A 142 -6.55 -20.71 -3.82
C ILE A 142 -6.89 -21.02 -5.27
N LEU A 143 -7.05 -20.00 -6.09
CA LEU A 143 -7.14 -20.10 -7.53
C LEU A 143 -5.74 -19.89 -8.12
N ALA A 144 -5.31 -20.79 -9.01
CA ALA A 144 -4.12 -20.60 -9.84
C ALA A 144 -4.46 -20.86 -11.31
N CYS A 145 -4.04 -19.98 -12.20
CA CYS A 145 -4.39 -20.07 -13.61
C CYS A 145 -3.20 -20.12 -14.57
N ALA A 146 -3.49 -20.60 -15.78
CA ALA A 146 -2.62 -20.82 -16.92
C ALA A 146 -3.38 -20.38 -18.19
N HIS A 147 -3.41 -19.07 -18.44
CA HIS A 147 -4.20 -18.48 -19.51
C HIS A 147 -3.78 -18.90 -20.94
N ARG A 148 -2.60 -19.50 -21.11
CA ARG A 148 -2.09 -19.97 -22.41
C ARG A 148 -2.20 -21.48 -22.59
N TRP A 149 -2.92 -22.17 -21.70
CA TRP A 149 -3.24 -23.57 -21.89
C TRP A 149 -4.07 -23.77 -23.17
N LYS A 150 -3.74 -24.81 -23.95
CA LYS A 150 -4.24 -25.02 -25.30
C LYS A 150 -5.01 -26.32 -25.42
N ASN A 151 -6.03 -26.33 -26.26
CA ASN A 151 -6.63 -27.52 -26.82
C ASN A 151 -6.07 -27.75 -28.24
N VAL A 152 -5.40 -28.89 -28.45
CA VAL A 152 -4.76 -29.27 -29.72
C VAL A 152 -5.52 -30.37 -30.46
N TYR A 153 -6.75 -30.70 -30.04
CA TYR A 153 -7.57 -31.73 -30.70
C TYR A 153 -7.77 -31.45 -32.20
N TYR A 154 -7.95 -30.17 -32.56
CA TYR A 154 -8.11 -29.69 -33.93
C TYR A 154 -6.84 -29.02 -34.49
N ALA A 155 -5.66 -29.43 -34.03
CA ALA A 155 -4.40 -28.76 -34.40
C ALA A 155 -4.09 -28.73 -35.91
N SER A 156 -4.76 -29.57 -36.72
CA SER A 156 -4.71 -29.48 -38.19
C SER A 156 -5.32 -28.19 -38.75
N GLU A 157 -6.29 -27.61 -38.05
CA GLU A 157 -6.95 -26.36 -38.40
C GLU A 157 -6.43 -25.23 -37.52
N HIS A 158 -6.70 -25.30 -36.21
CA HIS A 158 -6.36 -24.28 -35.24
C HIS A 158 -5.99 -24.89 -33.89
N ILE A 159 -5.05 -24.25 -33.20
CA ILE A 159 -4.76 -24.49 -31.78
C ILE A 159 -5.62 -23.51 -30.98
N LEU A 160 -6.42 -24.01 -30.04
CA LEU A 160 -7.42 -23.22 -29.32
C LEU A 160 -6.94 -22.90 -27.89
N PRO A 161 -6.49 -21.67 -27.59
CA PRO A 161 -6.04 -21.30 -26.25
C PRO A 161 -7.23 -20.96 -25.34
N HIS A 162 -7.86 -21.98 -24.78
CA HIS A 162 -8.98 -21.80 -23.84
C HIS A 162 -8.52 -21.29 -22.45
N GLY A 163 -7.26 -21.51 -22.07
CA GLY A 163 -6.83 -21.28 -20.70
C GLY A 163 -7.31 -22.36 -19.73
N TYR A 164 -6.69 -22.40 -18.56
CA TYR A 164 -6.94 -23.41 -17.54
C TYR A 164 -6.74 -22.77 -16.16
N CYS A 165 -7.62 -23.08 -15.21
CA CYS A 165 -7.45 -22.71 -13.80
C CYS A 165 -7.60 -23.94 -12.90
N ALA A 166 -7.05 -23.88 -11.70
CA ALA A 166 -7.17 -24.90 -10.68
C ALA A 166 -7.55 -24.26 -9.34
N ILE A 167 -8.57 -24.81 -8.70
CA ILE A 167 -8.87 -24.53 -7.29
C ILE A 167 -8.03 -25.49 -6.44
N ILE A 168 -7.18 -24.91 -5.60
CA ILE A 168 -6.26 -25.58 -4.70
C ILE A 168 -6.84 -25.51 -3.29
N PRO A 169 -6.88 -26.63 -2.56
CA PRO A 169 -7.41 -26.65 -1.19
C PRO A 169 -6.52 -25.85 -0.22
N PRO A 170 -7.05 -25.42 0.94
CA PRO A 170 -6.35 -24.54 1.87
C PRO A 170 -5.11 -25.22 2.50
N SER A 171 -5.12 -26.55 2.57
CA SER A 171 -4.01 -27.39 3.03
C SER A 171 -2.79 -27.35 2.11
N LEU A 172 -2.91 -26.81 0.89
CA LEU A 172 -1.87 -26.81 -0.16
C LEU A 172 -1.38 -28.23 -0.50
N GLN A 173 -2.22 -29.23 -0.25
CA GLN A 173 -1.98 -30.65 -0.46
C GLN A 173 -3.25 -31.32 -0.97
N GLY A 174 -3.09 -32.35 -1.80
CA GLY A 174 -4.21 -33.13 -2.33
C GLY A 174 -4.60 -32.73 -3.75
N ARG A 175 -5.76 -33.23 -4.19
CA ARG A 175 -6.22 -33.07 -5.57
C ARG A 175 -6.81 -31.68 -5.78
N THR A 176 -6.39 -31.03 -6.87
CA THR A 176 -6.96 -29.75 -7.30
C THR A 176 -8.22 -29.95 -8.14
N LYS A 177 -9.16 -29.00 -8.10
CA LYS A 177 -10.34 -29.00 -8.98
C LYS A 177 -10.02 -28.21 -10.27
N PRO A 178 -9.97 -28.86 -11.44
CA PRO A 178 -9.69 -28.17 -12.71
C PRO A 178 -10.91 -27.35 -13.15
N LEU A 179 -10.65 -26.18 -13.73
CA LEU A 179 -11.63 -25.30 -14.33
C LEU A 179 -11.17 -24.93 -15.75
N ILE A 180 -12.01 -25.22 -16.74
CA ILE A 180 -11.76 -24.88 -18.16
C ILE A 180 -12.99 -24.12 -18.67
N PRO A 181 -13.17 -22.85 -18.28
CA PRO A 181 -14.45 -22.13 -18.39
C PRO A 181 -14.88 -21.83 -19.84
N CYS A 182 -13.97 -21.96 -20.80
CA CYS A 182 -14.21 -21.66 -22.21
C CYS A 182 -14.32 -22.90 -23.09
N TYR A 183 -14.19 -24.09 -22.50
CA TYR A 183 -14.28 -25.33 -23.26
C TYR A 183 -15.74 -25.73 -23.48
N GLU A 184 -16.09 -25.99 -24.73
CA GLU A 184 -17.36 -26.58 -25.13
C GLU A 184 -17.10 -27.66 -26.19
N ASP A 185 -17.83 -28.77 -26.12
CA ASP A 185 -17.69 -29.88 -27.08
C ASP A 185 -18.01 -29.39 -28.50
N HIS A 186 -17.24 -29.89 -29.49
CA HIS A 186 -17.43 -29.64 -30.93
C HIS A 186 -17.20 -28.21 -31.42
N LYS A 187 -16.58 -27.34 -30.61
CA LYS A 187 -16.15 -26.00 -31.05
C LYS A 187 -14.74 -26.05 -31.68
N GLN A 188 -14.62 -25.53 -32.90
CA GLN A 188 -13.39 -25.59 -33.71
C GLN A 188 -12.84 -24.21 -34.11
N LYS A 189 -13.70 -23.19 -34.11
CA LYS A 189 -13.33 -21.86 -34.59
C LYS A 189 -12.42 -21.16 -33.59
N TYR A 190 -11.37 -20.51 -34.09
CA TYR A 190 -10.39 -19.81 -33.26
C TYR A 190 -10.95 -18.53 -32.64
N GLY A 191 -11.40 -17.58 -33.47
CA GLY A 191 -11.78 -16.24 -33.01
C GLY A 191 -13.24 -16.08 -32.59
N GLU A 192 -14.16 -16.87 -33.14
CA GLU A 192 -15.57 -16.80 -32.74
C GLU A 192 -15.78 -17.39 -31.34
N GLU A 193 -16.76 -16.85 -30.61
CA GLU A 193 -17.15 -17.32 -29.28
C GLU A 193 -15.99 -17.35 -28.27
N HIS A 194 -15.52 -18.54 -27.89
CA HIS A 194 -14.52 -18.74 -26.83
C HIS A 194 -13.30 -19.57 -27.29
N GLY A 195 -13.11 -19.75 -28.60
CA GLY A 195 -12.00 -20.55 -29.16
C GLY A 195 -10.61 -20.09 -28.70
N SER A 196 -10.39 -18.79 -28.61
CA SER A 196 -9.14 -18.17 -28.16
C SER A 196 -9.27 -17.40 -26.84
N CYS A 197 -10.17 -17.81 -25.94
CA CYS A 197 -10.57 -16.94 -24.83
C CYS A 197 -9.44 -16.54 -23.86
N GLN A 198 -8.44 -17.40 -23.67
CA GLN A 198 -7.35 -17.23 -22.70
C GLN A 198 -7.83 -16.90 -21.28
N ALA A 199 -8.78 -17.69 -20.77
CA ALA A 199 -9.34 -17.46 -19.45
C ALA A 199 -8.31 -17.66 -18.34
N GLY A 200 -8.38 -16.81 -17.32
CA GLY A 200 -7.51 -16.87 -16.15
C GLY A 200 -6.23 -16.03 -16.28
N ILE A 201 -6.17 -15.09 -17.23
CA ILE A 201 -5.12 -14.07 -17.24
C ILE A 201 -5.14 -13.24 -15.96
N ALA A 202 -6.34 -12.95 -15.46
CA ALA A 202 -6.63 -12.36 -14.18
C ALA A 202 -7.77 -13.14 -13.53
N GLY A 203 -7.78 -13.19 -12.20
CA GLY A 203 -8.83 -13.83 -11.44
C GLY A 203 -8.99 -13.22 -10.06
N VAL A 204 -10.21 -13.28 -9.53
CA VAL A 204 -10.55 -12.90 -8.15
C VAL A 204 -11.41 -14.00 -7.54
N PHE A 205 -11.25 -14.23 -6.24
CA PHE A 205 -11.90 -15.32 -5.54
C PHE A 205 -12.61 -14.79 -4.30
N THR A 206 -13.91 -14.59 -4.43
CA THR A 206 -14.80 -14.17 -3.33
C THR A 206 -15.25 -15.37 -2.51
N GLU A 207 -16.07 -15.18 -1.47
CA GLU A 207 -16.58 -16.27 -0.65
C GLU A 207 -17.23 -17.41 -1.44
N GLU A 208 -18.06 -17.09 -2.45
CA GLU A 208 -18.83 -18.10 -3.22
C GLU A 208 -18.49 -18.14 -4.71
N LEU A 209 -17.80 -17.12 -5.24
CA LEU A 209 -17.61 -16.92 -6.67
C LEU A 209 -16.13 -16.87 -7.05
N VAL A 210 -15.80 -17.57 -8.12
CA VAL A 210 -14.52 -17.47 -8.83
C VAL A 210 -14.75 -16.69 -10.11
N VAL A 211 -14.14 -15.52 -10.24
CA VAL A 211 -14.24 -14.70 -11.45
C VAL A 211 -12.94 -14.85 -12.23
N MET A 212 -13.06 -15.10 -13.53
CA MET A 212 -11.94 -15.24 -14.45
C MET A 212 -12.13 -14.30 -15.64
N GLY A 213 -11.10 -13.52 -15.94
CA GLY A 213 -11.05 -12.71 -17.14
C GLY A 213 -10.66 -13.53 -18.36
N ALA A 214 -11.31 -13.28 -19.50
CA ALA A 214 -11.11 -14.01 -20.76
C ALA A 214 -11.03 -13.05 -21.98
N PRO A 215 -9.89 -12.34 -22.14
CA PRO A 215 -9.74 -11.26 -23.13
C PRO A 215 -9.88 -11.68 -24.59
N GLY A 216 -9.55 -12.93 -24.92
CA GLY A 216 -9.51 -13.39 -26.31
C GLY A 216 -10.85 -13.91 -26.84
N SER A 217 -11.93 -13.78 -26.07
CA SER A 217 -13.29 -14.16 -26.50
C SER A 217 -13.81 -13.21 -27.58
N TYR A 218 -14.62 -13.75 -28.50
CA TYR A 218 -15.24 -13.08 -29.64
C TYR A 218 -14.29 -12.08 -30.32
N TYR A 219 -13.28 -12.59 -31.03
CA TYR A 219 -12.26 -11.80 -31.74
C TYR A 219 -11.62 -10.73 -30.85
N TRP A 220 -11.21 -11.14 -29.65
CA TRP A 220 -10.56 -10.28 -28.67
C TRP A 220 -11.38 -9.09 -28.17
N THR A 221 -12.70 -9.08 -28.35
CA THR A 221 -13.58 -8.18 -27.59
C THR A 221 -13.39 -8.42 -26.08
N GLY A 222 -13.28 -9.69 -25.69
CA GLY A 222 -13.10 -10.16 -24.32
C GLY A 222 -14.41 -10.37 -23.57
N THR A 223 -14.33 -11.13 -22.48
CA THR A 223 -15.47 -11.39 -21.59
C THR A 223 -14.99 -11.75 -20.18
N ILE A 224 -15.94 -11.93 -19.27
CA ILE A 224 -15.72 -12.44 -17.92
C ILE A 224 -16.53 -13.72 -17.71
N LYS A 225 -15.90 -14.71 -17.08
CA LYS A 225 -16.54 -15.98 -16.71
C LYS A 225 -16.59 -16.05 -15.19
N VAL A 226 -17.78 -16.22 -14.64
CA VAL A 226 -18.00 -16.31 -13.19
C VAL A 226 -18.45 -17.71 -12.87
N TYR A 227 -17.77 -18.36 -11.96
CA TYR A 227 -18.06 -19.71 -11.54
C TYR A 227 -18.57 -19.69 -10.10
N ASN A 228 -19.80 -20.17 -9.91
CA ASN A 228 -20.42 -20.26 -8.59
C ASN A 228 -20.10 -21.62 -7.98
N LEU A 229 -19.46 -21.62 -6.81
CA LEU A 229 -19.05 -22.82 -6.10
C LEU A 229 -20.23 -23.67 -5.61
N THR A 230 -21.31 -23.02 -5.19
CA THR A 230 -22.47 -23.65 -4.56
C THR A 230 -23.35 -24.34 -5.60
N SER A 231 -23.59 -23.71 -6.74
CA SER A 231 -24.42 -24.26 -7.83
C SER A 231 -23.63 -25.02 -8.89
N ASP A 232 -22.30 -25.04 -8.82
CA ASP A 232 -21.39 -25.66 -9.80
C ASP A 232 -21.67 -25.18 -11.24
N SER A 233 -22.00 -23.89 -11.42
CA SER A 233 -22.45 -23.32 -12.69
C SER A 233 -21.65 -22.09 -13.11
N PHE A 234 -21.52 -21.88 -14.42
CA PHE A 234 -20.89 -20.70 -15.00
C PHE A 234 -21.91 -19.64 -15.41
N TYR A 235 -21.63 -18.39 -15.07
CA TYR A 235 -22.35 -17.21 -15.53
C TYR A 235 -21.48 -16.42 -16.51
N SER A 236 -22.14 -15.78 -17.47
CA SER A 236 -21.53 -14.92 -18.46
C SER A 236 -22.42 -13.70 -18.70
N PRO A 237 -21.89 -12.61 -19.28
CA PRO A 237 -22.71 -11.47 -19.69
C PRO A 237 -23.82 -11.86 -20.65
N LYS A 238 -25.02 -11.32 -20.44
CA LYS A 238 -26.23 -11.68 -21.20
C LYS A 238 -26.19 -11.22 -22.66
N GLU A 239 -25.48 -10.13 -22.94
CA GLU A 239 -25.35 -9.51 -24.25
C GLU A 239 -23.88 -9.21 -24.55
N SER A 240 -23.52 -9.10 -25.84
CA SER A 240 -22.19 -8.60 -26.20
C SER A 240 -22.07 -7.15 -25.76
N ILE A 241 -21.29 -6.92 -24.70
CA ILE A 241 -21.11 -5.61 -24.07
C ILE A 241 -20.50 -4.59 -25.05
N ASP A 242 -19.81 -5.08 -26.08
CA ASP A 242 -19.08 -4.28 -27.04
C ASP A 242 -19.18 -4.86 -28.46
N SER A 243 -19.41 -3.99 -29.44
CA SER A 243 -19.38 -4.33 -30.87
C SER A 243 -17.97 -4.18 -31.47
N HIS A 244 -17.02 -3.60 -30.72
CA HIS A 244 -15.66 -3.38 -31.19
C HIS A 244 -14.78 -4.59 -30.86
N GLY A 245 -14.22 -5.21 -31.89
CA GLY A 245 -13.15 -6.20 -31.73
C GLY A 245 -11.95 -5.61 -31.01
N TYR A 246 -11.15 -6.47 -30.37
CA TYR A 246 -9.86 -6.11 -29.76
C TYR A 246 -9.91 -5.18 -28.53
N SER A 247 -11.00 -5.17 -27.76
CA SER A 247 -11.12 -4.38 -26.51
C SER A 247 -10.41 -5.01 -25.30
N TYR A 248 -10.17 -6.33 -25.31
CA TYR A 248 -9.53 -7.10 -24.25
C TYR A 248 -10.27 -7.05 -22.90
N LEU A 249 -11.60 -7.08 -22.93
CA LEU A 249 -12.40 -7.16 -21.70
C LEU A 249 -12.03 -8.39 -20.87
N GLY A 250 -11.80 -8.19 -19.57
CA GLY A 250 -11.33 -9.23 -18.65
C GLY A 250 -9.80 -9.31 -18.58
N TYR A 251 -9.08 -8.30 -19.07
CA TYR A 251 -7.64 -8.21 -18.85
C TYR A 251 -7.30 -8.10 -17.35
N ALA A 252 -8.08 -7.31 -16.62
CA ALA A 252 -8.09 -7.25 -15.16
C ALA A 252 -9.52 -7.45 -14.65
N VAL A 253 -9.64 -8.03 -13.47
CA VAL A 253 -10.92 -8.26 -12.78
C VAL A 253 -10.78 -7.93 -11.30
N ALA A 254 -11.82 -7.39 -10.69
CA ALA A 254 -11.95 -7.19 -9.27
C ALA A 254 -13.40 -7.46 -8.84
N ALA A 255 -13.62 -7.78 -7.57
CA ALA A 255 -14.94 -7.99 -7.01
C ALA A 255 -15.11 -7.13 -5.76
N GLY A 256 -16.29 -6.58 -5.55
CA GLY A 256 -16.58 -5.70 -4.44
C GLY A 256 -18.06 -5.33 -4.35
N HIS A 257 -18.40 -4.51 -3.37
CA HIS A 257 -19.78 -4.11 -3.05
C HIS A 257 -20.09 -2.72 -3.61
N PHE A 258 -20.25 -2.60 -4.93
CA PHE A 258 -20.47 -1.29 -5.58
C PHE A 258 -21.93 -0.82 -5.54
N SER A 259 -22.87 -1.76 -5.61
CA SER A 259 -24.31 -1.48 -5.65
C SER A 259 -24.92 -1.36 -4.28
N SER A 260 -24.64 -2.33 -3.43
CA SER A 260 -25.12 -2.40 -2.06
C SER A 260 -24.14 -3.20 -1.22
N PRO A 261 -24.08 -2.99 0.10
CA PRO A 261 -23.15 -3.69 0.99
C PRO A 261 -23.31 -5.22 1.00
N ASN A 262 -24.46 -5.75 0.58
CA ASN A 262 -24.78 -7.18 0.65
C ASN A 262 -24.67 -7.90 -0.69
N VAL A 263 -24.36 -7.19 -1.77
CA VAL A 263 -24.31 -7.77 -3.12
C VAL A 263 -22.89 -7.66 -3.64
N VAL A 264 -22.34 -8.78 -4.10
CA VAL A 264 -21.05 -8.82 -4.77
C VAL A 264 -21.25 -8.48 -6.24
N ASP A 265 -20.60 -7.39 -6.65
CA ASP A 265 -20.53 -6.93 -8.01
C ASP A 265 -19.12 -7.16 -8.57
N ILE A 266 -19.00 -7.18 -9.90
CA ILE A 266 -17.76 -7.55 -10.58
C ILE A 266 -17.31 -6.40 -11.46
N ALA A 267 -16.10 -5.90 -11.23
CA ALA A 267 -15.45 -4.93 -12.09
C ALA A 267 -14.52 -5.65 -13.09
N ALA A 268 -14.52 -5.22 -14.35
CA ALA A 268 -13.65 -5.76 -15.38
C ALA A 268 -13.11 -4.67 -16.30
N GLY A 269 -11.82 -4.77 -16.61
CA GLY A 269 -11.10 -3.81 -17.45
C GLY A 269 -11.00 -4.27 -18.90
N ALA A 270 -11.05 -3.31 -19.81
CA ALA A 270 -10.89 -3.46 -21.26
C ALA A 270 -9.88 -2.42 -21.78
N PRO A 271 -8.56 -2.66 -21.58
CA PRO A 271 -7.52 -1.64 -21.78
C PRO A 271 -7.37 -1.10 -23.20
N GLN A 272 -7.77 -1.90 -24.21
CA GLN A 272 -7.63 -1.53 -25.62
C GLN A 272 -8.92 -0.96 -26.24
N HIS A 273 -10.00 -0.88 -25.46
CA HIS A 273 -11.27 -0.38 -25.96
C HIS A 273 -11.12 1.02 -26.57
N SER A 274 -11.47 1.14 -27.86
CA SER A 274 -11.32 2.36 -28.67
C SER A 274 -9.91 2.98 -28.61
N GLY A 275 -8.87 2.19 -28.34
CA GLY A 275 -7.50 2.65 -28.20
C GLY A 275 -7.23 3.52 -26.96
N VAL A 276 -8.19 3.69 -26.05
CA VAL A 276 -8.07 4.51 -24.84
C VAL A 276 -8.13 3.63 -23.58
N GLY A 277 -9.09 2.70 -23.55
CA GLY A 277 -9.37 1.83 -22.42
C GLY A 277 -10.68 2.18 -21.73
N LYS A 278 -11.38 1.14 -21.24
CA LYS A 278 -12.63 1.24 -20.48
C LYS A 278 -12.65 0.27 -19.31
N VAL A 279 -13.50 0.58 -18.34
CA VAL A 279 -13.84 -0.32 -17.23
C VAL A 279 -15.35 -0.45 -17.13
N TYR A 280 -15.81 -1.65 -16.79
CA TYR A 280 -17.22 -1.98 -16.62
C TYR A 280 -17.44 -2.58 -15.23
N ILE A 281 -18.61 -2.31 -14.63
CA ILE A 281 -19.09 -3.02 -13.45
C ILE A 281 -20.34 -3.81 -13.83
N PHE A 282 -20.43 -5.04 -13.36
CA PHE A 282 -21.50 -5.98 -13.61
C PHE A 282 -22.16 -6.41 -12.30
N LYS A 283 -23.49 -6.42 -12.30
CA LYS A 283 -24.29 -7.07 -11.25
C LYS A 283 -24.68 -8.47 -11.70
N ILE A 284 -24.81 -9.37 -10.74
CA ILE A 284 -25.30 -10.73 -10.97
C ILE A 284 -26.83 -10.70 -10.82
N GLU A 285 -27.54 -10.94 -11.92
CA GLU A 285 -29.01 -11.06 -11.92
C GLU A 285 -29.40 -12.46 -12.40
N GLY A 286 -29.82 -13.32 -11.47
CA GLY A 286 -30.08 -14.73 -11.74
C GLY A 286 -28.80 -15.45 -12.17
N SER A 287 -28.77 -15.97 -13.39
CA SER A 287 -27.62 -16.68 -13.98
C SER A 287 -26.87 -15.85 -15.03
N SER A 288 -27.02 -14.53 -15.05
CA SER A 288 -26.42 -13.65 -16.04
C SER A 288 -25.82 -12.40 -15.42
N LEU A 289 -24.84 -11.82 -16.12
CA LEU A 289 -24.20 -10.57 -15.72
C LEU A 289 -24.79 -9.40 -16.50
N VAL A 290 -25.24 -8.38 -15.77
CA VAL A 290 -25.83 -7.16 -16.31
C VAL A 290 -24.94 -5.98 -15.99
N LYS A 291 -24.59 -5.18 -17.01
CA LYS A 291 -23.74 -4.00 -16.84
C LYS A 291 -24.48 -2.93 -16.03
N SER A 292 -23.88 -2.47 -14.94
CA SER A 292 -24.38 -1.36 -14.11
C SER A 292 -23.68 -0.04 -14.37
N PHE A 293 -22.36 -0.08 -14.60
CA PHE A 293 -21.54 1.12 -14.74
C PHE A 293 -20.48 0.94 -15.82
N GLN A 294 -20.02 2.07 -16.37
CA GLN A 294 -18.87 2.12 -17.26
C GLN A 294 -18.09 3.43 -17.07
N ALA A 295 -16.77 3.34 -17.11
CA ALA A 295 -15.85 4.47 -17.15
C ALA A 295 -14.93 4.35 -18.37
N THR A 296 -14.53 5.49 -18.94
CA THR A 296 -13.61 5.56 -20.08
C THR A 296 -12.37 6.33 -19.67
N GLY A 297 -11.20 5.86 -20.12
CA GLY A 297 -9.95 6.56 -19.91
C GLY A 297 -9.93 7.93 -20.60
N LYS A 298 -8.96 8.76 -20.21
CA LYS A 298 -8.83 10.14 -20.73
C LYS A 298 -7.83 10.26 -21.87
N MET A 299 -6.89 9.32 -22.01
CA MET A 299 -5.76 9.42 -22.93
C MET A 299 -5.65 8.18 -23.81
N MET A 300 -5.47 8.39 -25.11
CA MET A 300 -5.22 7.32 -26.08
C MET A 300 -3.89 6.62 -25.77
N GLY A 301 -3.87 5.29 -25.83
CA GLY A 301 -2.70 4.48 -25.51
C GLY A 301 -2.40 4.37 -24.03
N SER A 302 -3.21 4.95 -23.13
CA SER A 302 -2.95 4.91 -21.69
C SER A 302 -3.16 3.54 -21.04
N TYR A 303 -3.81 2.63 -21.77
CA TYR A 303 -4.12 1.28 -21.32
C TYR A 303 -5.01 1.26 -20.06
N PHE A 304 -5.96 2.21 -20.00
CA PHE A 304 -6.87 2.40 -18.86
C PHE A 304 -7.74 1.15 -18.60
N GLY A 305 -7.67 0.61 -17.39
CA GLY A 305 -8.33 -0.65 -17.02
C GLY A 305 -7.40 -1.87 -17.05
N SER A 306 -6.08 -1.68 -17.09
CA SER A 306 -5.11 -2.78 -17.08
C SER A 306 -4.96 -3.46 -15.72
N SER A 307 -5.27 -2.74 -14.64
CA SER A 307 -5.28 -3.21 -13.27
C SER A 307 -6.48 -2.57 -12.55
N LEU A 308 -7.09 -3.31 -11.64
CA LEU A 308 -8.27 -2.89 -10.89
C LEU A 308 -8.10 -3.31 -9.44
N CYS A 309 -8.55 -2.45 -8.52
CA CYS A 309 -8.64 -2.79 -7.10
C CYS A 309 -9.97 -2.26 -6.55
N ALA A 310 -10.73 -3.15 -5.91
CA ALA A 310 -11.96 -2.81 -5.20
C ALA A 310 -11.65 -2.74 -3.70
N VAL A 311 -11.94 -1.61 -3.05
CA VAL A 311 -11.61 -1.37 -1.64
C VAL A 311 -12.48 -0.24 -1.09
N ASP A 312 -12.98 -0.36 0.13
CA ASP A 312 -13.75 0.70 0.81
C ASP A 312 -12.79 1.69 1.49
N LEU A 313 -12.49 2.82 0.84
CA LEU A 313 -11.49 3.79 1.29
C LEU A 313 -12.02 4.74 2.37
N ASN A 314 -13.34 4.95 2.40
CA ASN A 314 -14.01 5.91 3.27
C ASN A 314 -14.87 5.26 4.38
N GLN A 315 -14.88 3.92 4.46
CA GLN A 315 -15.66 3.12 5.40
C GLN A 315 -17.16 3.41 5.37
N ASP A 316 -17.73 3.63 4.19
CA ASP A 316 -19.17 3.82 4.05
C ASP A 316 -19.93 2.50 3.79
N GLY A 317 -19.22 1.37 3.70
CA GLY A 317 -19.76 0.04 3.46
C GLY A 317 -19.96 -0.29 1.97
N LEU A 318 -19.62 0.63 1.08
CA LEU A 318 -19.54 0.39 -0.35
C LEU A 318 -18.08 0.31 -0.78
N SER A 319 -17.79 -0.52 -1.77
CA SER A 319 -16.44 -0.57 -2.34
C SER A 319 -16.22 0.58 -3.30
N ASP A 320 -15.07 1.24 -3.17
CA ASP A 320 -14.53 2.15 -4.16
C ASP A 320 -13.69 1.39 -5.18
N LEU A 321 -13.39 2.03 -6.32
CA LEU A 321 -12.66 1.42 -7.42
C LEU A 321 -11.45 2.25 -7.82
N LEU A 322 -10.27 1.63 -7.79
CA LEU A 322 -9.06 2.18 -8.37
C LEU A 322 -8.81 1.53 -9.73
N VAL A 323 -8.49 2.36 -10.72
CA VAL A 323 -8.25 1.94 -12.10
C VAL A 323 -6.86 2.38 -12.55
N GLY A 324 -6.01 1.42 -12.93
CA GLY A 324 -4.68 1.70 -13.46
C GLY A 324 -4.67 2.01 -14.96
N ALA A 325 -3.77 2.91 -15.32
CA ALA A 325 -3.41 3.29 -16.69
C ALA A 325 -1.88 3.45 -16.78
N PRO A 326 -1.10 2.36 -16.72
CA PRO A 326 0.36 2.39 -16.59
C PRO A 326 1.07 2.95 -17.82
N MET A 327 0.41 3.00 -18.98
CA MET A 327 0.96 3.59 -20.21
C MET A 327 0.52 5.05 -20.39
N HIS A 328 -0.14 5.65 -19.39
CA HIS A 328 -0.42 7.08 -19.40
C HIS A 328 0.90 7.85 -19.50
N SER A 329 0.98 8.75 -20.49
CA SER A 329 2.23 9.39 -20.87
C SER A 329 2.11 10.91 -20.82
N GLN A 330 2.91 11.54 -19.96
CA GLN A 330 3.21 12.97 -20.04
C GLN A 330 4.46 13.19 -20.90
N LEU A 331 5.52 12.42 -20.65
CA LEU A 331 6.68 12.29 -21.54
C LEU A 331 6.75 10.87 -22.11
N ARG A 332 6.71 9.84 -21.25
CA ARG A 332 6.71 8.43 -21.67
C ARG A 332 6.38 7.51 -20.49
N ASP A 333 5.21 6.87 -20.55
CA ASP A 333 4.79 5.77 -19.69
C ASP A 333 5.04 6.01 -18.19
N GLU A 334 4.80 7.22 -17.70
CA GLU A 334 4.86 7.53 -16.26
C GLU A 334 3.82 6.72 -15.49
N GLY A 335 2.63 6.58 -16.09
CA GLY A 335 1.50 5.87 -15.51
C GLY A 335 0.62 6.75 -14.63
N GLN A 336 -0.62 6.31 -14.44
CA GLN A 336 -1.65 7.03 -13.69
C GLN A 336 -2.65 6.05 -13.08
N VAL A 337 -3.22 6.41 -11.93
CA VAL A 337 -4.34 5.68 -11.33
C VAL A 337 -5.51 6.63 -11.07
N SER A 338 -6.69 6.31 -11.59
CA SER A 338 -7.93 7.04 -11.30
C SER A 338 -8.68 6.37 -10.17
N VAL A 339 -9.23 7.17 -9.25
CA VAL A 339 -9.96 6.71 -8.07
C VAL A 339 -11.42 7.12 -8.19
N TYR A 340 -12.31 6.14 -8.10
CA TYR A 340 -13.74 6.31 -8.18
C TYR A 340 -14.40 5.91 -6.86
N LEU A 341 -15.12 6.83 -6.23
CA LEU A 341 -15.86 6.54 -5.00
C LEU A 341 -17.26 6.03 -5.29
N GLY A 342 -17.70 5.03 -4.52
CA GLY A 342 -19.05 4.49 -4.58
C GLY A 342 -20.09 5.48 -4.04
N LYS A 343 -21.18 5.70 -4.77
CA LYS A 343 -22.35 6.46 -4.28
C LYS A 343 -23.59 5.58 -4.06
N GLY A 344 -23.44 4.27 -4.24
CA GLY A 344 -24.52 3.29 -4.13
C GLY A 344 -25.27 3.10 -5.45
N ASN A 345 -26.07 2.03 -5.51
CA ASN A 345 -26.80 1.60 -6.71
C ASN A 345 -25.92 1.30 -7.94
N GLY A 346 -24.60 1.22 -7.78
CA GLY A 346 -23.62 1.01 -8.84
C GLY A 346 -23.17 2.31 -9.49
N VAL A 347 -23.51 3.47 -8.91
CA VAL A 347 -23.01 4.77 -9.37
C VAL A 347 -21.63 5.01 -8.76
N MET A 348 -20.67 5.35 -9.61
CA MET A 348 -19.30 5.68 -9.21
C MET A 348 -18.96 7.11 -9.64
N GLU A 349 -18.30 7.86 -8.77
CA GLU A 349 -17.87 9.25 -9.02
C GLU A 349 -16.35 9.34 -9.05
N GLU A 350 -15.76 9.92 -10.10
CA GLU A 350 -14.32 10.14 -10.15
C GLU A 350 -13.91 11.17 -9.09
N HIS A 351 -13.13 10.74 -8.11
CA HIS A 351 -12.76 11.55 -6.95
C HIS A 351 -11.34 12.12 -7.05
N ALA A 352 -10.38 11.31 -7.50
CA ALA A 352 -8.97 11.68 -7.51
C ALA A 352 -8.19 10.96 -8.60
N VAL A 353 -7.00 11.51 -8.90
CA VAL A 353 -6.00 10.92 -9.78
C VAL A 353 -4.67 10.88 -9.03
N LEU A 354 -4.01 9.73 -9.08
CA LEU A 354 -2.73 9.46 -8.43
C LEU A 354 -1.65 9.24 -9.49
N THR A 355 -0.44 9.76 -9.24
CA THR A 355 0.67 9.74 -10.21
C THR A 355 2.01 9.28 -9.61
N GLY A 356 2.05 8.91 -8.32
CA GLY A 356 3.33 8.65 -7.64
C GLY A 356 4.30 9.83 -7.77
N ASP A 357 5.56 9.55 -8.07
CA ASP A 357 6.58 10.57 -8.40
C ASP A 357 6.53 11.07 -9.85
N ASN A 358 5.61 10.55 -10.67
CA ASN A 358 5.52 10.83 -12.11
C ASN A 358 6.87 10.59 -12.82
N ALA A 359 7.53 9.50 -12.45
CA ALA A 359 8.85 9.15 -12.95
C ALA A 359 8.79 8.60 -14.38
N PHE A 360 9.79 8.95 -15.19
CA PHE A 360 9.87 8.54 -16.59
C PHE A 360 9.85 7.01 -16.74
N ASN A 361 8.95 6.49 -17.58
CA ASN A 361 8.81 5.06 -17.88
C ASN A 361 8.64 4.19 -16.63
N ALA A 362 7.98 4.71 -15.58
CA ALA A 362 7.79 4.02 -14.32
C ALA A 362 6.70 2.94 -14.36
N HIS A 363 5.72 3.07 -15.27
CA HIS A 363 4.53 2.22 -15.31
C HIS A 363 3.74 2.26 -14.00
N PHE A 364 3.55 3.44 -13.42
CA PHE A 364 2.76 3.59 -12.20
C PHE A 364 1.31 3.13 -12.43
N GLY A 365 0.81 2.23 -11.58
CA GLY A 365 -0.50 1.61 -11.74
C GLY A 365 -0.50 0.28 -12.50
N GLU A 366 0.68 -0.33 -12.73
CA GLU A 366 0.76 -1.68 -13.31
C GLU A 366 0.09 -2.73 -12.40
N SER A 367 0.26 -2.57 -11.08
CA SER A 367 -0.44 -3.36 -10.06
C SER A 367 -1.02 -2.46 -8.98
N ILE A 368 -2.18 -2.84 -8.46
CA ILE A 368 -2.88 -2.14 -7.39
C ILE A 368 -3.43 -3.21 -6.44
N ALA A 369 -3.17 -3.09 -5.15
CA ALA A 369 -3.67 -4.02 -4.15
C ALA A 369 -4.17 -3.29 -2.91
N ALA A 370 -5.29 -3.76 -2.37
CA ALA A 370 -5.71 -3.42 -1.02
C ALA A 370 -4.74 -4.10 -0.03
N ILE A 371 -4.22 -3.33 0.92
CA ILE A 371 -3.23 -3.80 1.91
C ILE A 371 -3.77 -3.77 3.34
N GLY A 372 -5.09 -3.70 3.49
CA GLY A 372 -5.72 -3.54 4.79
C GLY A 372 -5.58 -2.13 5.35
N ASP A 373 -6.05 -1.95 6.58
CA ASP A 373 -5.73 -0.79 7.41
C ASP A 373 -4.35 -1.03 8.04
N ILE A 374 -3.30 -0.47 7.45
CA ILE A 374 -1.91 -0.77 7.86
C ILE A 374 -1.46 0.17 8.99
N ASP A 375 -2.07 1.35 9.15
CA ASP A 375 -1.74 2.33 10.19
C ASP A 375 -2.73 2.37 11.38
N ASP A 376 -3.74 1.49 11.33
CA ASP A 376 -4.78 1.26 12.33
C ASP A 376 -5.60 2.53 12.59
N ASP A 377 -5.77 3.38 11.58
CA ASP A 377 -6.56 4.61 11.66
C ASP A 377 -8.07 4.39 11.46
N GLY A 378 -8.45 3.19 11.06
CA GLY A 378 -9.82 2.81 10.75
C GLY A 378 -10.20 3.11 9.30
N TYR A 379 -9.28 3.16 8.34
CA TYR A 379 -9.58 3.19 6.91
C TYR A 379 -8.72 2.18 6.15
N GLN A 380 -9.20 1.68 5.01
CA GLN A 380 -8.42 0.75 4.20
C GLN A 380 -7.37 1.52 3.39
N ASP A 381 -6.16 0.97 3.34
CA ASP A 381 -5.04 1.52 2.59
C ASP A 381 -4.75 0.71 1.33
N VAL A 382 -4.04 1.35 0.39
CA VAL A 382 -3.71 0.74 -0.90
C VAL A 382 -2.23 0.88 -1.23
N ALA A 383 -1.71 -0.12 -1.93
CA ALA A 383 -0.37 -0.13 -2.51
C ALA A 383 -0.47 -0.13 -4.05
N ILE A 384 0.36 0.70 -4.69
CA ILE A 384 0.41 0.86 -6.14
C ILE A 384 1.84 0.61 -6.63
N GLY A 385 1.99 -0.30 -7.59
CA GLY A 385 3.27 -0.68 -8.17
C GLY A 385 3.69 0.18 -9.37
N ALA A 386 4.99 0.42 -9.47
CA ALA A 386 5.68 1.05 -10.58
C ALA A 386 6.94 0.23 -10.95
N PRO A 387 6.78 -0.95 -11.56
CA PRO A 387 7.86 -1.95 -11.69
C PRO A 387 9.03 -1.52 -12.59
N LYS A 388 8.82 -0.54 -13.47
CA LYS A 388 9.88 -0.07 -14.38
C LYS A 388 10.64 1.15 -13.89
N GLU A 389 10.22 1.71 -12.76
CA GLU A 389 10.88 2.86 -12.15
C GLU A 389 12.34 2.55 -11.77
N ASP A 390 13.19 3.58 -11.72
CA ASP A 390 14.61 3.48 -11.37
C ASP A 390 15.38 2.45 -12.23
N ASP A 391 15.16 2.46 -13.54
CA ASP A 391 15.76 1.53 -14.51
C ASP A 391 15.45 0.07 -14.17
N TYR A 392 14.14 -0.24 -14.12
CA TYR A 392 13.62 -1.58 -13.78
C TYR A 392 13.94 -2.08 -12.37
N ALA A 393 14.50 -1.26 -11.48
CA ALA A 393 14.61 -1.65 -10.07
C ALA A 393 13.21 -1.78 -9.42
N GLY A 394 12.28 -0.93 -9.85
CA GLY A 394 10.88 -0.93 -9.46
C GLY A 394 10.62 -0.24 -8.13
N ALA A 395 9.39 0.26 -7.97
CA ALA A 395 8.93 0.92 -6.76
C ALA A 395 7.49 0.52 -6.39
N VAL A 396 7.14 0.69 -5.12
CA VAL A 396 5.76 0.58 -4.61
C VAL A 396 5.43 1.81 -3.78
N TYR A 397 4.26 2.40 -4.04
CA TYR A 397 3.75 3.58 -3.34
C TYR A 397 2.57 3.19 -2.47
N ILE A 398 2.53 3.72 -1.25
CA ILE A 398 1.46 3.46 -0.29
C ILE A 398 0.63 4.71 -0.12
N TYR A 399 -0.69 4.56 -0.21
CA TYR A 399 -1.66 5.63 -0.07
C TYR A 399 -2.67 5.28 1.00
N HIS A 400 -3.00 6.27 1.83
CA HIS A 400 -3.96 6.09 2.91
C HIS A 400 -5.38 6.40 2.50
N GLY A 401 -6.30 5.58 3.03
CA GLY A 401 -7.72 5.88 3.07
C GLY A 401 -8.04 7.03 4.03
N GLY A 402 -9.32 7.33 4.17
CA GLY A 402 -9.79 8.40 5.03
C GLY A 402 -11.25 8.74 4.79
N ALA A 403 -11.84 9.50 5.72
CA ALA A 403 -13.27 9.85 5.68
C ALA A 403 -13.74 10.52 4.36
N THR A 404 -12.82 11.15 3.63
CA THR A 404 -13.12 11.82 2.35
C THR A 404 -12.75 10.98 1.12
N GLY A 405 -12.30 9.73 1.31
CA GLY A 405 -11.65 8.91 0.29
C GLY A 405 -10.14 8.85 0.51
N ILE A 406 -9.36 8.84 -0.58
CA ILE A 406 -7.90 8.66 -0.54
C ILE A 406 -7.12 9.99 -0.41
N THR A 407 -5.99 9.98 0.29
CA THR A 407 -5.04 11.10 0.25
C THR A 407 -4.23 11.08 -1.05
N GLN A 408 -4.24 12.15 -1.85
CA GLN A 408 -3.53 12.19 -3.14
C GLN A 408 -1.99 12.15 -3.05
N ILE A 409 -1.44 12.42 -1.87
CA ILE A 409 0.00 12.32 -1.60
C ILE A 409 0.24 10.96 -0.96
N TYR A 410 1.16 10.18 -1.52
CA TYR A 410 1.56 8.90 -0.94
C TYR A 410 2.22 9.12 0.43
N SER A 411 1.99 8.21 1.37
CA SER A 411 2.61 8.25 2.69
C SER A 411 4.00 7.64 2.71
N MET A 412 4.26 6.68 1.81
CA MET A 412 5.55 6.01 1.71
C MET A 412 5.82 5.51 0.30
N LYS A 413 7.10 5.50 -0.04
CA LYS A 413 7.65 4.89 -1.26
C LYS A 413 8.66 3.82 -0.86
N LEU A 414 8.50 2.64 -1.42
CA LEU A 414 9.44 1.52 -1.34
C LEU A 414 10.21 1.42 -2.65
N SER A 415 11.51 1.70 -2.64
CA SER A 415 12.37 1.45 -3.80
C SER A 415 12.93 0.03 -3.72
N GLY A 416 12.81 -0.74 -4.81
CA GLY A 416 13.41 -2.07 -4.91
C GLY A 416 14.93 -2.01 -4.69
N ARG A 417 15.58 -0.95 -5.17
CA ARG A 417 17.03 -0.75 -5.04
C ARG A 417 17.48 -0.55 -3.59
N SER A 418 16.68 0.12 -2.76
CA SER A 418 17.00 0.32 -1.35
C SER A 418 16.79 -0.93 -0.51
N LEU A 419 15.83 -1.79 -0.87
CA LEU A 419 15.59 -3.07 -0.20
C LEU A 419 16.65 -4.12 -0.55
N ASN A 420 16.94 -4.28 -1.84
CA ASN A 420 17.98 -5.18 -2.31
C ASN A 420 18.42 -4.77 -3.73
N PRO A 421 19.70 -4.40 -3.94
CA PRO A 421 20.21 -3.94 -5.23
C PRO A 421 20.04 -4.91 -6.40
N GLY A 422 19.82 -6.21 -6.13
CA GLY A 422 19.57 -7.23 -7.16
C GLY A 422 18.11 -7.40 -7.56
N LEU A 423 17.17 -6.66 -6.95
CA LEU A 423 15.76 -6.70 -7.33
C LEU A 423 15.53 -6.01 -8.67
N GLN A 424 14.63 -6.59 -9.45
CA GLN A 424 14.11 -6.02 -10.68
C GLN A 424 12.61 -6.21 -10.75
N MET A 425 11.89 -5.30 -11.40
CA MET A 425 10.43 -5.32 -11.56
C MET A 425 9.69 -5.34 -10.21
N PHE A 426 10.27 -4.74 -9.17
CA PHE A 426 9.63 -4.65 -7.86
C PHE A 426 8.34 -3.83 -7.96
N GLY A 427 7.22 -4.38 -7.50
CA GLY A 427 5.88 -3.80 -7.73
C GLY A 427 5.12 -4.39 -8.93
N GLN A 428 5.62 -5.44 -9.59
CA GLN A 428 4.86 -6.12 -10.66
C GLN A 428 3.59 -6.81 -10.14
N SER A 429 3.64 -7.37 -8.94
CA SER A 429 2.49 -7.98 -8.27
C SER A 429 2.55 -7.67 -6.78
N ILE A 430 1.40 -7.39 -6.18
CA ILE A 430 1.27 -6.99 -4.78
C ILE A 430 0.11 -7.77 -4.14
N SER A 431 0.29 -8.18 -2.88
CA SER A 431 -0.74 -8.76 -2.01
C SER A 431 -0.48 -8.25 -0.59
N GLY A 432 -1.51 -7.96 0.22
CA GLY A 432 -1.26 -7.48 1.57
C GLY A 432 -2.42 -7.53 2.56
N THR A 433 -3.24 -8.58 2.54
CA THR A 433 -4.43 -8.67 3.40
C THR A 433 -4.24 -9.60 4.60
N VAL A 434 -3.08 -10.24 4.75
CA VAL A 434 -2.85 -11.28 5.76
C VAL A 434 -1.76 -10.86 6.74
N ASP A 435 -1.99 -11.06 8.04
CA ASP A 435 -0.97 -10.91 9.07
C ASP A 435 0.02 -12.09 9.04
N MET A 436 1.21 -11.84 8.48
CA MET A 436 2.24 -12.84 8.23
C MET A 436 3.28 -12.97 9.34
N ASP A 437 3.29 -12.11 10.36
CA ASP A 437 4.19 -12.24 11.52
C ASP A 437 3.46 -12.40 12.86
N GLY A 438 2.13 -12.27 12.85
CA GLY A 438 1.29 -12.43 14.03
C GLY A 438 1.37 -11.26 14.98
N ASN A 439 1.75 -10.07 14.48
CA ASN A 439 1.87 -8.88 15.30
C ASN A 439 0.54 -8.14 15.50
N GLY A 440 -0.55 -8.61 14.90
CA GLY A 440 -1.89 -8.06 15.08
C GLY A 440 -2.30 -6.98 14.09
N TYR A 441 -1.40 -6.59 13.20
CA TYR A 441 -1.66 -5.68 12.10
C TYR A 441 -1.84 -6.50 10.83
N SER A 442 -2.85 -6.20 10.03
CA SER A 442 -3.07 -6.78 8.68
C SER A 442 -1.97 -6.40 7.67
N GLY A 443 -0.85 -5.85 8.14
CA GLY A 443 0.05 -4.99 7.40
C GLY A 443 1.28 -5.66 6.81
N THR A 444 1.20 -6.94 6.48
CA THR A 444 2.27 -7.52 5.66
C THR A 444 1.96 -7.20 4.22
N MET A 445 2.93 -6.65 3.49
CA MET A 445 2.82 -6.45 2.06
C MET A 445 3.86 -7.32 1.36
N MET A 446 3.37 -8.21 0.50
CA MET A 446 4.18 -8.92 -0.46
C MET A 446 4.25 -8.12 -1.76
N SER A 447 5.45 -7.80 -2.23
CA SER A 447 5.67 -7.30 -3.58
C SER A 447 6.77 -8.11 -4.23
N PHE A 448 6.44 -8.78 -5.34
CA PHE A 448 7.34 -9.78 -5.92
C PHE A 448 7.71 -10.84 -4.86
N PHE A 449 8.97 -11.25 -4.74
CA PHE A 449 9.38 -12.22 -3.70
C PHE A 449 9.81 -11.59 -2.37
N VAL A 450 9.43 -10.34 -2.10
CA VAL A 450 9.81 -9.61 -0.88
C VAL A 450 8.60 -9.40 0.01
N CYS A 451 8.71 -9.87 1.24
CA CYS A 451 7.75 -9.68 2.31
C CYS A 451 8.20 -8.53 3.20
N CYS A 452 7.43 -7.44 3.19
CA CYS A 452 7.62 -6.28 4.02
C CYS A 452 6.62 -6.34 5.19
N ARG A 453 7.12 -6.23 6.42
CA ARG A 453 6.30 -6.34 7.64
C ARG A 453 5.92 -4.95 8.15
N SER A 454 4.69 -4.78 8.62
CA SER A 454 4.26 -3.56 9.29
C SER A 454 4.85 -3.46 10.71
N ARG A 455 5.21 -2.25 11.08
CA ARG A 455 5.68 -1.85 12.41
C ARG A 455 4.46 -1.40 13.22
N PRO A 456 4.37 -1.76 14.52
CA PRO A 456 3.25 -1.34 15.34
C PRO A 456 3.12 0.18 15.41
N VAL A 457 1.94 0.69 15.08
CA VAL A 457 1.64 2.13 15.11
C VAL A 457 1.12 2.54 16.49
N ILE A 458 1.75 3.55 17.08
CA ILE A 458 1.40 4.11 18.39
C ILE A 458 0.79 5.50 18.21
N THR A 459 -0.40 5.68 18.78
CA THR A 459 -1.05 6.99 18.85
C THR A 459 -0.79 7.62 20.20
N VAL A 460 -0.28 8.85 20.20
CA VAL A 460 -0.08 9.65 21.40
C VAL A 460 -1.06 10.81 21.38
N ASP A 461 -1.95 10.83 22.37
CA ASP A 461 -2.82 11.95 22.66
C ASP A 461 -2.07 12.91 23.58
N VAL A 462 -1.94 14.15 23.12
CA VAL A 462 -1.31 15.22 23.87
C VAL A 462 -2.36 16.29 24.14
N SER A 463 -2.53 16.64 25.41
CA SER A 463 -3.41 17.72 25.84
C SER A 463 -2.59 18.75 26.61
N ILE A 464 -2.68 20.01 26.19
CA ILE A 464 -1.98 21.13 26.83
C ILE A 464 -3.05 21.95 27.56
N PHE A 465 -2.98 21.96 28.89
CA PHE A 465 -3.86 22.76 29.73
C PHE A 465 -3.15 24.07 30.10
N LEU A 466 -3.73 25.18 29.66
CA LEU A 466 -3.29 26.55 29.96
C LEU A 466 -4.41 27.28 30.71
N PRO A 467 -4.09 28.29 31.53
CA PRO A 467 -5.13 29.16 32.09
C PRO A 467 -5.84 29.93 30.97
N VAL A 468 -7.12 30.22 31.15
CA VAL A 468 -7.98 30.91 30.16
C VAL A 468 -7.48 32.32 29.84
N SER A 469 -6.91 33.02 30.83
CA SER A 469 -6.31 34.33 30.64
C SER A 469 -5.17 34.54 31.62
N ILE A 470 -4.17 35.32 31.22
CA ILE A 470 -3.05 35.71 32.08
C ILE A 470 -3.25 37.18 32.43
N ASN A 471 -3.47 37.45 33.72
CA ASN A 471 -3.52 38.81 34.23
C ASN A 471 -2.09 39.32 34.41
N ILE A 472 -1.71 40.33 33.65
CA ILE A 472 -0.37 40.93 33.76
C ILE A 472 -0.28 42.08 34.77
N SER A 473 -1.41 42.53 35.32
CA SER A 473 -1.50 43.66 36.25
C SER A 473 -1.16 43.27 37.70
N LEU A 474 -1.26 41.98 38.07
CA LEU A 474 -0.98 41.48 39.42
C LEU A 474 0.11 40.40 39.36
N PRO A 475 1.30 40.62 39.97
CA PRO A 475 2.35 39.60 40.02
C PRO A 475 1.92 38.43 40.91
N GLN A 476 1.74 37.24 40.32
CA GLN A 476 1.18 36.05 40.99
C GLN A 476 2.22 35.01 41.45
N CYS A 477 3.53 35.24 41.26
CA CYS A 477 4.55 34.25 41.63
C CYS A 477 4.94 34.31 43.12
N HIS A 478 4.74 33.20 43.83
CA HIS A 478 5.19 33.03 45.23
C HIS A 478 6.61 32.43 45.36
N GLU A 479 7.20 31.88 44.29
CA GLU A 479 8.52 31.24 44.35
C GLU A 479 9.61 32.13 43.72
N GLY A 480 10.49 32.66 44.58
CA GLY A 480 11.85 33.10 44.25
C GLY A 480 12.03 34.49 43.59
N HIS A 481 11.05 34.99 42.83
CA HIS A 481 11.15 36.30 42.16
C HIS A 481 9.91 37.17 42.39
N PRO A 482 9.91 38.04 43.43
CA PRO A 482 8.86 39.04 43.58
C PRO A 482 8.90 40.00 42.38
N ASN A 483 7.76 40.26 41.75
CA ASN A 483 7.54 41.15 40.57
C ASN A 483 7.60 40.51 39.17
N LEU A 484 7.33 39.21 39.02
CA LEU A 484 7.10 38.59 37.70
C LEU A 484 5.69 37.97 37.63
N ASN A 485 5.12 37.98 36.42
CA ASN A 485 3.89 37.25 36.11
C ASN A 485 4.28 35.83 35.68
N CYS A 486 3.70 34.83 36.33
CA CYS A 486 3.84 33.43 35.95
C CYS A 486 2.51 32.73 35.90
N PHE A 487 2.48 31.64 35.15
CA PHE A 487 1.35 30.74 35.07
C PHE A 487 1.83 29.31 34.90
N ASN A 488 0.96 28.35 35.24
CA ASN A 488 1.26 26.95 35.12
C ASN A 488 0.72 26.41 33.79
N ALA A 489 1.61 25.87 32.97
CA ALA A 489 1.27 25.08 31.80
C ALA A 489 1.37 23.60 32.16
N THR A 490 0.27 22.85 32.01
CA THR A 490 0.26 21.40 32.28
C THR A 490 0.19 20.66 30.96
N VAL A 491 1.12 19.75 30.71
CA VAL A 491 1.13 18.89 29.53
C VAL A 491 0.78 17.48 29.99
N CYS A 492 -0.32 16.95 29.46
CA CYS A 492 -0.76 15.57 29.70
C CYS A 492 -0.53 14.77 28.42
N LEU A 493 0.08 13.60 28.58
CA LEU A 493 0.30 12.66 27.49
C LEU A 493 -0.31 11.31 27.85
N ARG A 494 -1.01 10.73 26.88
CA ARG A 494 -1.55 9.38 26.96
C ARG A 494 -1.25 8.67 25.65
N PHE A 495 -0.79 7.42 25.69
CA PHE A 495 -0.63 6.63 24.47
C PHE A 495 -1.57 5.44 24.40
N ARG A 496 -1.92 5.10 23.17
CA ARG A 496 -2.81 4.01 22.76
C ARG A 496 -2.19 3.29 21.56
N GLY A 497 -2.45 1.99 21.45
CA GLY A 497 -1.99 1.16 20.35
C GLY A 497 -2.67 -0.21 20.41
N ARG A 498 -2.83 -0.83 19.24
CA ARG A 498 -3.40 -2.17 19.09
C ARG A 498 -2.33 -3.24 19.33
N GLN A 499 -2.67 -4.26 20.12
CA GLN A 499 -1.82 -5.42 20.42
C GLN A 499 -0.34 -5.10 20.73
N LEU A 500 -0.12 -4.18 21.66
CA LEU A 500 1.23 -3.97 22.21
C LEU A 500 1.69 -5.22 23.00
N PRO A 501 3.00 -5.49 23.08
CA PRO A 501 3.57 -6.74 23.65
C PRO A 501 3.10 -7.16 25.05
N GLY A 502 2.40 -6.31 25.80
CA GLY A 502 1.80 -6.62 27.11
C GLY A 502 0.36 -7.15 27.08
N GLN A 503 -0.34 -7.16 25.94
CA GLN A 503 -1.72 -7.69 25.83
C GLN A 503 -1.79 -9.15 25.34
N ILE A 504 -0.73 -9.69 24.73
CA ILE A 504 -0.72 -11.05 24.17
C ILE A 504 -0.29 -12.05 25.24
N GLY A 505 -1.16 -12.38 26.20
CA GLY A 505 -1.13 -13.62 27.03
C GLY A 505 0.14 -13.99 27.81
N LYS A 506 1.28 -13.32 27.61
CA LYS A 506 2.53 -13.42 28.35
C LYS A 506 2.37 -12.47 29.51
N LYS A 507 1.79 -12.97 30.60
CA LYS A 507 1.43 -12.27 31.85
C LYS A 507 2.53 -11.39 32.49
N ASN A 508 3.74 -11.29 31.93
CA ASN A 508 4.90 -10.61 32.50
C ASN A 508 5.63 -9.64 31.54
N LEU A 509 5.05 -9.21 30.41
CA LEU A 509 5.68 -8.14 29.60
C LEU A 509 5.02 -6.77 29.87
N PHE A 510 5.70 -5.93 30.65
CA PHE A 510 5.35 -4.52 30.78
C PHE A 510 5.98 -3.75 29.62
N PHE A 511 5.17 -3.27 28.68
CA PHE A 511 5.64 -2.37 27.63
C PHE A 511 5.56 -0.93 28.14
N VAL A 512 6.71 -0.34 28.45
CA VAL A 512 6.83 1.07 28.87
C VAL A 512 7.34 1.90 27.71
N LEU A 513 6.57 2.91 27.32
CA LEU A 513 6.94 3.81 26.24
C LEU A 513 7.77 4.98 26.80
N MET A 514 9.08 4.97 26.54
CA MET A 514 9.95 6.14 26.67
C MET A 514 9.72 7.17 25.54
N LEU A 515 9.17 8.32 25.87
CA LEU A 515 8.90 9.38 24.92
C LEU A 515 9.72 10.62 25.28
N LEU A 516 10.41 11.19 24.29
CA LEU A 516 11.10 12.46 24.42
C LEU A 516 10.18 13.55 23.86
N TYR A 517 9.80 14.55 24.66
CA TYR A 517 9.05 15.69 24.16
C TYR A 517 9.72 17.02 24.48
N ASN A 518 9.48 17.97 23.58
CA ASN A 518 9.99 19.32 23.61
C ASN A 518 8.80 20.30 23.66
N LEU A 519 8.64 20.97 24.79
CA LEU A 519 7.67 22.04 24.97
C LEU A 519 8.31 23.38 24.57
N THR A 520 7.76 24.03 23.55
CA THR A 520 8.20 25.33 23.05
C THR A 520 7.18 26.40 23.43
N ALA A 521 7.64 27.48 24.08
CA ALA A 521 6.83 28.64 24.39
C ALA A 521 6.87 29.69 23.26
N ASP A 522 5.73 30.34 22.99
CA ASP A 522 5.56 31.39 21.98
C ASP A 522 6.02 30.95 20.57
N ALA A 523 5.54 29.77 20.16
CA ALA A 523 6.01 29.04 18.99
C ALA A 523 5.85 29.83 17.67
N ASP A 524 4.74 30.56 17.51
CA ASP A 524 4.49 31.34 16.28
C ASP A 524 5.49 32.50 16.10
N LYS A 525 5.86 33.18 17.19
CA LYS A 525 6.89 34.24 17.13
C LYS A 525 8.25 33.66 16.80
N ARG A 526 8.57 32.50 17.38
CA ARG A 526 9.82 31.79 17.09
C ARG A 526 9.90 31.36 15.62
N GLN A 527 8.81 30.87 15.05
CA GLN A 527 8.74 30.51 13.63
C GLN A 527 8.98 31.72 12.71
N LYS A 528 8.62 32.92 13.17
CA LYS A 528 8.88 34.20 12.50
C LYS A 528 10.20 34.87 12.93
N SER A 529 11.07 34.16 13.65
CA SER A 529 12.35 34.68 14.18
C SER A 529 12.23 35.92 15.09
N LEU A 530 11.10 36.07 15.79
CA LEU A 530 10.84 37.14 16.76
C LEU A 530 11.16 36.67 18.20
N PRO A 531 11.51 37.59 19.11
CA PRO A 531 11.82 37.24 20.50
C PRO A 531 10.58 36.72 21.22
N ALA A 532 10.73 35.56 21.88
CA ALA A 532 9.68 34.95 22.70
C ALA A 532 9.36 35.82 23.92
N ARG A 533 8.07 35.96 24.23
CA ARG A 533 7.54 36.74 25.36
C ARG A 533 7.52 35.96 26.67
N VAL A 534 7.49 34.64 26.57
CA VAL A 534 7.41 33.71 27.72
C VAL A 534 8.66 32.83 27.74
N TYR A 535 9.15 32.51 28.93
CA TYR A 535 10.30 31.63 29.15
C TYR A 535 10.08 30.71 30.34
N PHE A 536 10.82 29.60 30.37
CA PHE A 536 10.94 28.70 31.52
C PHE A 536 12.30 28.89 32.19
N VAL A 537 12.40 28.43 33.43
CA VAL A 537 13.65 28.47 34.21
C VAL A 537 14.10 27.04 34.48
N GLN A 538 15.30 26.69 34.02
CA GLN A 538 15.94 25.41 34.32
C GLN A 538 17.40 25.65 34.72
N SER A 539 17.80 25.13 35.88
CA SER A 539 19.14 25.29 36.45
C SER A 539 19.65 26.75 36.48
N GLY A 540 18.74 27.70 36.71
CA GLY A 540 19.05 29.15 36.78
C GLY A 540 19.15 29.88 35.43
N SER A 541 18.99 29.18 34.30
CA SER A 541 19.03 29.77 32.96
C SER A 541 17.63 29.99 32.36
N GLN A 542 17.45 31.09 31.62
CA GLN A 542 16.21 31.37 30.89
C GLN A 542 16.17 30.56 29.59
N ILE A 543 15.26 29.59 29.50
CA ILE A 543 15.09 28.74 28.33
C ILE A 543 13.73 28.95 27.70
N SER A 544 13.65 28.88 26.38
CA SER A 544 12.39 29.05 25.60
C SER A 544 11.81 27.71 25.14
N GLN A 545 12.57 26.65 25.27
CA GLN A 545 12.22 25.29 24.92
C GLN A 545 12.70 24.37 26.03
N MET A 546 11.85 23.45 26.46
CA MET A 546 12.13 22.50 27.53
C MET A 546 11.99 21.08 27.00
N SER A 547 13.03 20.28 27.16
CA SER A 547 13.06 18.87 26.77
C SER A 547 12.90 17.99 27.99
N GLN A 548 11.95 17.05 27.95
CA GLN A 548 11.68 16.10 29.02
C GLN A 548 11.58 14.68 28.44
N GLN A 549 12.09 13.71 29.20
CA GLN A 549 11.85 12.29 28.95
C GLN A 549 10.76 11.79 29.89
N LEU A 550 9.77 11.11 29.35
CA LEU A 550 8.65 10.55 30.09
C LEU A 550 8.51 9.06 29.79
N SER A 551 8.32 8.25 30.84
CA SER A 551 7.95 6.85 30.73
C SER A 551 6.44 6.74 30.89
N LEU A 552 5.75 6.31 29.83
CA LEU A 552 4.31 6.14 29.84
C LEU A 552 3.95 4.65 29.95
N ASP A 553 2.90 4.35 30.71
CA ASP A 553 2.22 3.05 30.72
C ASP A 553 0.98 3.06 29.80
N ILE A 554 0.63 1.90 29.24
CA ILE A 554 -0.47 1.76 28.27
C ILE A 554 -1.77 2.31 28.87
N ASN A 555 -2.46 3.17 28.13
CA ASN A 555 -3.74 3.79 28.51
C ASN A 555 -3.72 4.63 29.80
N ARG A 556 -2.55 4.87 30.39
CA ARG A 556 -2.39 5.74 31.55
C ARG A 556 -1.98 7.13 31.08
N GLU A 557 -2.68 8.13 31.58
CA GLU A 557 -2.34 9.52 31.34
C GLU A 557 -1.33 9.97 32.39
N GLU A 558 -0.23 10.57 31.94
CA GLU A 558 0.78 11.18 32.81
C GLU A 558 0.89 12.66 32.47
N CYS A 559 0.82 13.50 33.51
CA CYS A 559 0.80 14.95 33.37
C CYS A 559 2.01 15.58 34.06
N GLN A 560 2.70 16.48 33.36
CA GLN A 560 3.80 17.27 33.90
C GLN A 560 3.39 18.74 33.98
N ARG A 561 3.67 19.38 35.11
CA ARG A 561 3.32 20.79 35.38
C ARG A 561 4.57 21.65 35.28
N TYR A 562 4.46 22.74 34.52
CA TYR A 562 5.55 23.66 34.24
C TYR A 562 5.17 25.10 34.55
N THR A 563 6.01 25.78 35.31
CA THR A 563 5.83 27.20 35.61
C THR A 563 6.50 28.04 34.51
N ALA A 564 5.69 28.79 33.77
CA ALA A 564 6.13 29.69 32.71
C ALA A 564 6.11 31.14 33.20
N PHE A 565 7.16 31.91 32.88
CA PHE A 565 7.33 33.30 33.28
C PHE A 565 7.19 34.24 32.09
N VAL A 566 6.47 35.35 32.27
CA VAL A 566 6.31 36.40 31.27
C VAL A 566 7.43 37.44 31.44
N LYS A 567 8.06 37.86 30.34
CA LYS A 567 9.07 38.94 30.35
C LYS A 567 8.42 40.28 30.75
N LYS A 568 9.19 41.17 31.37
CA LYS A 568 8.70 42.50 31.77
C LYS A 568 8.39 43.40 30.57
N ASP A 569 9.19 43.32 29.50
CA ASP A 569 9.09 44.21 28.33
C ASP A 569 8.31 43.57 27.17
N VAL A 570 7.05 43.23 27.39
CA VAL A 570 6.18 42.69 26.33
C VAL A 570 5.43 43.83 25.64
N LYS A 571 5.85 44.18 24.42
CA LYS A 571 5.19 45.23 23.60
C LYS A 571 3.91 44.77 22.91
N ASP A 572 3.81 43.46 22.66
CA ASP A 572 2.72 42.86 21.88
C ASP A 572 1.91 41.94 22.78
N VAL A 573 0.78 42.46 23.23
CA VAL A 573 -0.19 41.83 24.13
C VAL A 573 -1.44 41.33 23.40
N PHE A 574 -1.62 41.68 22.13
CA PHE A 574 -2.81 41.32 21.34
C PHE A 574 -2.67 39.96 20.65
N THR A 575 -1.46 39.57 20.27
CA THR A 575 -1.26 38.24 19.67
C THR A 575 -1.29 37.17 20.75
N ALA A 576 -2.13 36.16 20.60
CA ALA A 576 -2.19 35.05 21.54
C ALA A 576 -0.82 34.35 21.68
N ILE A 577 -0.53 33.83 22.87
CA ILE A 577 0.68 33.02 23.10
C ILE A 577 0.37 31.58 22.72
N THR A 578 1.17 31.02 21.80
CA THR A 578 1.02 29.62 21.37
C THR A 578 2.11 28.74 21.98
N PHE A 579 1.67 27.61 22.54
CA PHE A 579 2.55 26.55 23.02
C PHE A 579 2.50 25.38 22.04
N GLU A 580 3.68 24.84 21.72
CA GLU A 580 3.84 23.70 20.83
C GLU A 580 4.58 22.59 21.57
N VAL A 581 4.00 21.39 21.61
CA VAL A 581 4.67 20.17 22.10
C VAL A 581 5.03 19.31 20.90
N ALA A 582 6.32 19.19 20.62
CA ALA A 582 6.85 18.27 19.62
C ALA A 582 7.41 17.03 20.33
N TYR A 583 7.12 15.83 19.84
CA TYR A 583 7.56 14.59 20.50
C TYR A 583 8.17 13.57 19.54
N THR A 584 9.08 12.76 20.07
CA THR A 584 9.80 11.71 19.37
C THR A 584 9.86 10.45 20.23
N LEU A 585 9.83 9.29 19.59
CA LEU A 585 10.05 8.01 20.28
C LEU A 585 11.50 7.94 20.80
N GLY A 586 11.69 7.48 22.04
CA GLY A 586 13.03 7.22 22.59
C GLY A 586 13.62 5.90 22.10
N SER A 587 14.80 5.52 22.60
CA SER A 587 15.31 4.17 22.42
C SER A 587 14.55 3.21 23.34
N HIS A 588 13.66 2.39 22.76
CA HIS A 588 12.94 1.37 23.52
C HIS A 588 13.70 0.05 23.42
N ALA A 589 14.13 -0.47 24.57
CA ALA A 589 14.47 -1.87 24.68
C ALA A 589 13.15 -2.65 24.70
N LEU A 590 12.76 -3.25 23.57
CA LEU A 590 11.80 -4.35 23.58
C LEU A 590 12.46 -5.48 24.40
N THR A 591 12.11 -5.59 25.68
CA THR A 591 12.52 -6.68 26.56
C THR A 591 11.75 -7.94 26.20
N GLY A 592 12.06 -8.49 25.03
CA GLY A 592 11.55 -9.78 24.53
C GLY A 592 12.72 -10.73 24.23
N HIS A 593 12.52 -12.02 24.51
CA HIS A 593 13.56 -13.04 24.35
C HIS A 593 14.22 -13.02 22.95
N PRO A 594 15.55 -13.18 22.85
CA PRO A 594 16.29 -13.28 21.59
C PRO A 594 15.98 -14.54 20.76
N ASP A 595 15.06 -15.40 21.20
CA ASP A 595 14.78 -16.72 20.61
C ASP A 595 13.57 -16.76 19.65
N GLN A 596 13.04 -15.61 19.21
CA GLN A 596 12.03 -15.58 18.15
C GLN A 596 12.68 -15.45 16.76
N GLU A 597 12.36 -16.38 15.85
CA GLU A 597 12.89 -16.46 14.48
C GLU A 597 12.58 -15.23 13.61
N LEU A 598 11.55 -14.45 13.98
CA LEU A 598 11.28 -13.12 13.46
C LEU A 598 11.42 -12.11 14.60
N PRO A 599 12.32 -11.12 14.50
CA PRO A 599 12.49 -10.13 15.55
C PRO A 599 11.26 -9.25 15.65
N ALA A 600 10.90 -8.88 16.88
CA ALA A 600 9.89 -7.87 17.16
C ALA A 600 10.35 -6.53 16.57
N LEU A 601 9.45 -5.88 15.84
CA LEU A 601 9.73 -4.62 15.17
C LEU A 601 9.62 -3.44 16.12
N THR A 602 10.47 -2.44 15.93
CA THR A 602 10.40 -1.20 16.71
C THR A 602 9.14 -0.43 16.32
N PRO A 603 8.28 -0.03 17.28
CA PRO A 603 7.08 0.74 16.99
C PRO A 603 7.37 2.10 16.36
N VAL A 604 6.36 2.67 15.71
CA VAL A 604 6.39 3.99 15.07
C VAL A 604 5.27 4.87 15.60
N LEU A 605 5.49 6.18 15.62
CA LEU A 605 4.43 7.13 15.93
C LEU A 605 3.48 7.22 14.74
N ARG A 606 2.17 7.26 15.02
CA ARG A 606 1.16 7.52 14.00
C ARG A 606 1.47 8.83 13.27
N TRP A 607 1.51 8.77 11.95
CA TRP A 607 1.67 9.96 11.14
C TRP A 607 0.42 10.82 11.26
N ARG A 608 0.59 12.12 11.51
CA ARG A 608 -0.47 13.13 11.42
C ARG A 608 -0.06 14.12 10.34
N LYS A 609 -1.00 14.47 9.43
CA LYS A 609 -0.76 15.38 8.29
C LYS A 609 0.14 16.56 8.66
N GLY A 610 1.40 16.52 8.20
CA GLY A 610 2.42 17.55 8.43
C GLY A 610 3.82 17.00 8.71
N ASN A 611 4.86 17.81 8.46
CA ASN A 611 6.28 17.38 8.56
C ASN A 611 6.82 17.27 10.01
N LYS A 612 5.99 17.58 11.02
CA LYS A 612 6.34 17.46 12.45
C LYS A 612 5.12 16.98 13.23
N ILE A 613 5.31 15.95 14.06
CA ILE A 613 4.29 15.53 15.01
C ILE A 613 4.34 16.51 16.19
N ALA A 614 3.57 17.58 16.05
CA ALA A 614 3.49 18.64 17.05
C ALA A 614 2.02 18.95 17.33
N VAL A 615 1.68 19.01 18.62
CA VAL A 615 0.36 19.49 19.05
C VAL A 615 0.50 20.92 19.52
N ARG A 616 -0.29 21.80 18.93
CA ARG A 616 -0.40 23.21 19.30
C ARG A 616 -1.69 23.42 20.07
N ASN A 617 -1.63 24.21 21.14
CA ASN A 617 -2.85 24.61 21.85
C ASN A 617 -3.52 25.82 21.17
N GLU A 618 -4.82 25.97 21.40
CA GLU A 618 -5.55 27.19 21.06
C GLU A 618 -5.34 28.25 22.15
N ARG A 619 -4.64 29.32 21.73
CA ARG A 619 -4.63 30.71 22.21
C ARG A 619 -4.84 30.95 23.71
N THR A 620 -3.78 31.42 24.38
CA THR A 620 -3.92 32.18 25.64
C THR A 620 -3.75 33.67 25.37
N ASP A 621 -4.75 34.46 25.73
CA ASP A 621 -4.72 35.92 25.62
C ASP A 621 -4.17 36.57 26.90
N LEU A 622 -3.35 37.59 26.74
CA LEU A 622 -2.90 38.46 27.82
C LEU A 622 -3.99 39.52 28.06
N ARG A 623 -4.54 39.60 29.27
CA ARG A 623 -5.55 40.62 29.62
C ARG A 623 -4.98 41.61 30.62
N LEU A 624 -5.16 42.90 30.31
CA LEU A 624 -4.99 44.01 31.25
C LEU A 624 -6.31 44.20 31.97
N LEU A 625 -6.33 44.06 33.30
CA LEU A 625 -7.42 44.58 34.11
C LEU A 625 -7.19 46.09 34.25
N GLU A 626 -8.01 46.89 33.58
CA GLU A 626 -8.26 48.26 34.03
C GLU A 626 -9.05 48.15 35.33
N SER A 627 -8.48 48.66 36.42
CA SER A 627 -9.17 48.84 37.68
C SER A 627 -10.41 49.69 37.45
N THR A 628 -11.58 49.10 37.57
CA THR A 628 -12.83 49.85 37.78
C THR A 628 -12.81 50.41 39.20
N GLU A 629 -12.15 51.55 39.38
CA GLU A 629 -12.37 52.45 40.51
C GLU A 629 -13.13 53.68 40.02
N SER A 630 -14.45 53.64 40.24
CA SER A 630 -15.28 54.75 40.73
C SER A 630 -14.83 56.19 40.45
N ILE A 631 -15.51 56.87 39.52
CA ILE A 631 -15.91 58.29 39.68
C ILE A 631 -17.31 58.48 39.08
N TYR A 632 -18.27 58.80 39.95
CA TYR A 632 -19.52 59.51 39.63
C TYR A 632 -19.23 60.98 39.37
#